data_AF-A0A9E6A774-F1
#
_entry.id   AF-A0A9E6A774-F1
#
_cell.length_a   1.000
_cell.length_b   1.000
_cell.length_c   1.000
_cell.angle_alpha   90.00
_cell.angle_beta   90.00
_cell.angle_gamma   90.00
#
_symmetry.space_group_name_H-M   'P 1'
#
loop_
_entity.id
_entity.type
_entity.pdbx_description
1 polymer ?
#
loop_
_entity_poly.entity_id
_entity_poly.type
_entity_poly.pdbx_seq_one_letter_code
_entity_poly.pdbx_strand_id
1 'polypeptide(L)'
;MINQTLNHKLHESRHIFDQYLILVSNTQDIPDQYLKEATTAQIDFLMCSLDSVIQLISRHAPDDETQLQMQGKIEKIQRILKDANSKDLNRCVQHLECASQVWAEACY
;
A
#
# COMPACT_ATOMS: atom_id res chain seq x y z
N MET A 1 8.10 -8.95 19.65
CA MET A 1 7.05 -9.90 19.16
C MET A 1 5.83 -9.06 18.79
N ILE A 2 5.51 -8.95 17.49
CA ILE A 2 4.45 -8.05 17.01
C ILE A 2 3.13 -8.36 17.74
N ASN A 3 2.49 -7.32 18.29
CA ASN A 3 1.21 -7.43 18.98
C ASN A 3 0.19 -8.13 18.06
N GLN A 4 -0.51 -9.17 18.54
CA GLN A 4 -1.53 -9.90 17.75
C GLN A 4 -2.58 -8.97 17.13
N THR A 5 -2.91 -7.88 17.82
CA THR A 5 -3.84 -6.84 17.32
C THR A 5 -3.26 -6.07 16.14
N LEU A 6 -1.96 -5.76 16.18
CA LEU A 6 -1.26 -5.10 15.07
C LEU A 6 -1.18 -6.05 13.87
N ASN A 7 -0.80 -7.31 14.07
CA ASN A 7 -0.76 -8.30 12.98
C ASN A 7 -2.13 -8.51 12.33
N HIS A 8 -3.21 -8.57 13.11
CA HIS A 8 -4.55 -8.70 12.55
C HIS A 8 -4.93 -7.50 11.68
N LYS A 9 -4.72 -6.27 12.15
CA LYS A 9 -5.00 -5.05 11.39
C LYS A 9 -4.14 -4.93 10.13
N LEU A 10 -2.87 -5.34 10.21
CA LEU A 10 -1.98 -5.38 9.06
C LEU A 10 -2.46 -6.36 7.99
N HIS A 11 -2.96 -7.53 8.40
CA HIS A 11 -3.56 -8.50 7.49
C HIS A 11 -4.85 -7.98 6.83
N GLU A 12 -5.74 -7.33 7.59
CA GLU A 12 -6.96 -6.73 7.05
C GLU A 12 -6.65 -5.64 6.02
N SER A 13 -5.75 -4.71 6.36
CA SER A 13 -5.32 -3.67 5.43
C SER A 13 -4.70 -4.27 4.17
N ARG A 14 -3.87 -5.31 4.29
CA ARG A 14 -3.27 -5.99 3.14
C ARG A 14 -4.32 -6.57 2.21
N HIS A 15 -5.33 -7.22 2.78
CA HIS A 15 -6.41 -7.80 2.00
C HIS A 15 -7.17 -6.74 1.18
N ILE A 16 -7.48 -5.60 1.79
CA ILE A 16 -8.13 -4.48 1.11
C ILE A 16 -7.25 -3.95 -0.03
N PHE A 17 -5.96 -3.76 0.22
CA PHE A 17 -5.05 -3.28 -0.81
C PHE A 17 -4.94 -4.25 -1.99
N ASP A 18 -4.79 -5.54 -1.73
CA ASP A 18 -4.70 -6.55 -2.79
C ASP A 18 -5.97 -6.58 -3.66
N GLN A 19 -7.16 -6.40 -3.07
CA GLN A 19 -8.41 -6.30 -3.83
C GLN A 19 -8.45 -5.05 -4.73
N TYR A 20 -8.03 -3.90 -4.23
CA TYR A 20 -7.99 -2.67 -5.00
C TYR A 20 -6.91 -2.69 -6.07
N LEU A 21 -5.77 -3.33 -5.81
CA LEU A 21 -4.72 -3.55 -6.79
C LEU A 21 -5.24 -4.38 -7.98
N ILE A 22 -5.99 -5.47 -7.71
CA ILE A 22 -6.62 -6.27 -8.76
C ILE A 22 -7.62 -5.43 -9.58
N LEU A 23 -8.42 -4.60 -8.93
CA LEU A 23 -9.38 -3.70 -9.61
C LEU A 23 -8.68 -2.68 -10.52
N VAL A 24 -7.52 -2.17 -10.11
CA VAL A 24 -6.70 -1.26 -10.90
C VAL A 24 -6.03 -1.97 -12.07
N SER A 25 -5.64 -3.25 -11.89
CA SER A 25 -5.03 -4.05 -12.94
C SER A 25 -6.05 -4.63 -13.95
N ASN A 26 -7.33 -4.70 -13.59
CA ASN A 26 -8.44 -5.18 -14.43
C ASN A 26 -9.48 -4.07 -14.70
N THR A 27 -9.13 -3.10 -15.53
CA THR A 27 -10.01 -1.97 -15.88
C THR A 27 -10.97 -2.24 -17.05
N GLN A 28 -11.12 -3.49 -17.49
CA GLN A 28 -11.86 -3.87 -18.70
C GLN A 28 -13.34 -3.43 -18.70
N ASP A 29 -13.94 -3.25 -17.52
CA ASP A 29 -15.34 -2.86 -17.36
C ASP A 29 -15.56 -1.35 -17.15
N ILE A 30 -14.48 -0.55 -17.13
CA ILE A 30 -14.58 0.90 -16.93
C ILE A 30 -14.66 1.60 -18.29
N PRO A 31 -15.72 2.38 -18.57
CA PRO A 31 -15.80 3.14 -19.81
C PRO A 31 -14.59 4.07 -19.98
N ASP A 32 -14.03 4.15 -21.19
CA ASP A 32 -12.80 4.92 -21.50
C ASP A 32 -12.83 6.35 -20.97
N GLN A 33 -14.01 6.99 -21.01
CA GLN A 33 -14.21 8.37 -20.54
C GLN A 33 -14.00 8.54 -19.02
N TYR A 34 -14.14 7.46 -18.24
CA TYR A 34 -13.96 7.45 -16.77
C TYR A 34 -12.72 6.69 -16.33
N LEU A 35 -12.06 5.97 -17.24
CA LEU A 35 -10.92 5.11 -16.94
C LEU A 35 -9.85 5.87 -16.17
N LYS A 36 -9.49 7.06 -16.65
CA LYS A 36 -8.46 7.89 -16.01
C LYS A 36 -8.85 8.31 -14.59
N GLU A 37 -10.06 8.83 -14.38
CA GLU A 37 -10.50 9.27 -13.06
C GLU A 37 -10.65 8.10 -12.08
N ALA A 38 -11.17 6.96 -12.55
CA ALA A 38 -11.29 5.76 -11.75
C ALA A 38 -9.91 5.23 -11.32
N THR A 39 -8.95 5.13 -12.25
CA THR A 39 -7.59 4.70 -11.93
C THR A 39 -6.91 5.68 -10.97
N THR A 40 -7.07 6.98 -11.15
CA THR A 40 -6.54 7.98 -10.20
C THR A 40 -7.15 7.82 -8.80
N ALA A 41 -8.48 7.69 -8.69
CA ALA A 41 -9.14 7.50 -7.40
C ALA A 41 -8.70 6.21 -6.70
N GLN A 42 -8.50 5.13 -7.45
CA GLN A 42 -8.00 3.87 -6.91
C GLN A 42 -6.55 3.98 -6.45
N ILE A 43 -5.68 4.68 -7.19
CA ILE A 43 -4.30 4.98 -6.79
C ILE A 43 -4.29 5.79 -5.48
N ASP A 44 -5.09 6.84 -5.39
CA ASP A 44 -5.19 7.68 -4.19
C ASP A 44 -5.64 6.86 -2.98
N PHE A 45 -6.62 5.95 -3.17
CA PHE A 45 -7.07 5.05 -2.13
C PHE A 45 -5.97 4.09 -1.65
N LEU A 46 -5.20 3.51 -2.58
CA LEU A 46 -4.08 2.62 -2.28
C LEU A 46 -2.98 3.36 -1.51
N MET A 47 -2.67 4.60 -1.89
CA MET A 47 -1.75 5.47 -1.16
C MET A 47 -2.23 5.76 0.26
N CYS A 48 -3.50 6.17 0.44
CA CYS A 48 -4.08 6.42 1.77
C CYS A 48 -4.09 5.16 2.66
N SER A 49 -4.33 4.00 2.06
CA SER A 49 -4.33 2.71 2.77
C SER A 49 -2.95 2.38 3.34
N LEU A 50 -1.90 2.56 2.53
CA LEU A 50 -0.52 2.37 2.98
C LEU A 50 -0.12 3.37 4.08
N ASP A 51 -0.53 4.63 3.96
CA ASP A 51 -0.24 5.65 4.96
C ASP A 51 -0.93 5.36 6.31
N SER A 52 -2.15 4.84 6.27
CA SER A 52 -2.89 4.39 7.46
C SER A 52 -2.18 3.23 8.18
N VAL A 53 -1.61 2.30 7.40
CA VAL A 53 -0.81 1.17 7.91
C VAL A 53 0.48 1.64 8.57
N ILE A 54 1.16 2.62 7.98
CA ILE A 54 2.37 3.24 8.53
C ILE A 54 2.09 3.82 9.93
N GLN A 55 0.96 4.51 10.08
CA GLN A 55 0.54 5.05 11.38
C GLN A 55 0.20 3.95 12.39
N LEU A 56 -0.46 2.88 11.92
CA LEU A 56 -0.79 1.71 12.74
C LEU A 56 0.46 1.03 13.31
N ILE A 57 1.47 0.83 12.46
CA ILE A 57 2.78 0.29 12.87
C ILE A 57 3.44 1.21 13.89
N SER A 58 3.52 2.50 13.59
CA SER A 58 4.14 3.50 14.47
C SER A 58 3.49 3.55 15.86
N ARG A 59 2.18 3.29 15.94
CA ARG A 59 1.40 3.35 17.18
C ARG A 59 1.45 2.08 18.02
N HIS A 60 1.68 0.93 17.41
CA HIS A 60 1.53 -0.38 18.07
C HIS A 60 2.78 -1.27 18.01
N ALA A 61 3.90 -0.78 17.46
CA ALA A 61 5.18 -1.46 17.53
C ALA A 61 5.63 -1.62 19.01
N PRO A 62 5.98 -2.83 19.46
CA PRO A 62 6.22 -3.13 20.88
C PRO A 62 7.61 -2.74 21.38
N ASP A 63 8.57 -2.49 20.48
CA ASP A 63 9.97 -2.14 20.79
C ASP A 63 10.62 -1.33 19.64
N ASP A 64 11.65 -0.54 19.98
CA ASP A 64 12.35 0.37 19.05
C ASP A 64 13.00 -0.37 17.88
N GLU A 65 13.39 -1.64 18.06
CA GLU A 65 14.04 -2.45 17.02
C GLU A 65 13.04 -2.91 15.96
N THR A 66 11.87 -3.40 16.38
CA THR A 66 10.74 -3.72 15.49
C THR A 66 10.27 -2.46 14.77
N GLN A 67 10.24 -1.33 15.48
CA GLN A 67 9.88 -0.04 14.90
C GLN A 67 10.90 0.38 13.83
N LEU A 68 12.21 0.25 14.07
CA LEU A 68 13.27 0.55 13.11
C LEU A 68 13.22 -0.35 11.86
N GLN A 69 13.02 -1.66 12.05
CA GLN A 69 12.94 -2.60 10.94
C GLN A 69 11.70 -2.36 10.06
N MET A 70 10.55 -2.08 10.68
CA MET A 70 9.34 -1.72 9.95
C MET A 70 9.46 -0.33 9.32
N GLN A 71 10.11 0.63 9.99
CA GLN A 71 10.33 1.98 9.49
C GLN A 71 11.15 1.97 8.19
N GLY A 72 12.20 1.13 8.09
CA GLY A 72 12.94 0.98 6.83
C GLY A 72 12.08 0.45 5.67
N LYS A 73 11.17 -0.51 5.94
CA LYS A 73 10.22 -1.03 4.94
C LYS A 73 9.19 0.02 4.54
N ILE A 74 8.70 0.79 5.52
CA ILE A 74 7.79 1.92 5.35
C ILE A 74 8.41 3.03 4.50
N GLU A 75 9.65 3.43 4.79
CA GLU A 75 10.37 4.46 4.03
C GLU A 75 10.63 4.02 2.58
N LYS A 76 10.83 2.72 2.36
CA LYS A 76 10.92 2.14 1.03
C LYS A 76 9.57 2.25 0.29
N ILE A 77 8.47 1.89 0.95
CA ILE A 77 7.11 2.05 0.42
C ILE A 77 6.84 3.53 0.09
N GLN A 78 7.13 4.46 0.99
CA GLN A 78 6.94 5.90 0.75
C GLN A 78 7.75 6.43 -0.43
N ARG A 79 8.99 5.93 -0.63
CA ARG A 79 9.79 6.29 -1.81
C ARG A 79 9.16 5.77 -3.10
N ILE A 80 8.74 4.50 -3.11
CA ILE A 80 8.05 3.90 -4.25
C ILE A 80 6.77 4.69 -4.58
N LEU A 81 6.01 5.09 -3.56
CA LEU A 81 4.79 5.89 -3.72
C LEU A 81 5.06 7.32 -4.22
N LYS A 82 6.12 7.98 -3.74
CA LYS A 82 6.53 9.30 -4.26
C LYS A 82 6.93 9.22 -5.73
N ASP A 83 7.61 8.14 -6.13
CA ASP A 83 7.97 7.88 -7.53
C ASP A 83 6.75 7.45 -8.37
N ALA A 84 5.70 6.94 -7.73
CA ALA A 84 4.43 6.57 -8.37
C ALA A 84 3.57 7.77 -8.78
N ASN A 85 3.89 8.99 -8.31
CA ASN A 85 3.23 10.24 -8.71
C ASN A 85 3.59 10.70 -10.15
N SER A 86 3.80 9.73 -11.03
CA SER A 86 4.16 9.90 -12.43
C SER A 86 2.89 10.09 -13.27
N LYS A 87 2.98 10.81 -14.39
CA LYS A 87 1.87 10.93 -15.36
C LYS A 87 1.52 9.60 -16.04
N ASP A 88 2.35 8.57 -15.86
CA ASP A 88 2.15 7.23 -16.39
C ASP A 88 1.46 6.35 -15.34
N LEU A 89 0.18 6.08 -15.59
CA LEU A 89 -0.66 5.25 -14.74
C LEU A 89 -0.12 3.82 -14.64
N ASN A 90 0.35 3.22 -15.73
CA ASN A 90 0.87 1.84 -15.70
C ASN A 90 2.11 1.73 -14.81
N ARG A 91 2.98 2.74 -14.88
CA ARG A 91 4.14 2.82 -14.01
C ARG A 91 3.76 3.03 -12.54
N CYS A 92 2.71 3.80 -12.28
CA CYS A 92 2.14 3.96 -10.94
C CYS A 92 1.63 2.61 -10.38
N VAL A 93 0.90 1.84 -11.18
CA VAL A 93 0.43 0.49 -10.80
C VAL A 93 1.60 -0.43 -10.45
N GLN A 94 2.63 -0.50 -11.29
CA GLN A 94 3.82 -1.31 -11.01
C GLN A 94 4.52 -0.92 -9.70
N HIS A 95 4.59 0.38 -9.41
CA HIS A 95 5.11 0.86 -8.13
C HIS A 95 4.22 0.42 -6.96
N LEU A 96 2.89 0.48 -7.10
CA LEU A 96 1.96 0.00 -6.08
C LEU A 96 2.06 -1.52 -5.85
N GLU A 97 2.26 -2.32 -6.90
CA GLU A 97 2.53 -3.76 -6.80
C GLU A 97 3.81 -4.03 -5.99
N CYS A 98 4.89 -3.29 -6.28
CA CYS A 98 6.15 -3.39 -5.55
C CYS A 98 6.00 -2.98 -4.07
N ALA A 99 5.22 -1.92 -3.80
CA ALA A 99 4.89 -1.49 -2.45
C ALA A 99 4.11 -2.56 -1.67
N SER A 100 3.14 -3.23 -2.31
CA SER A 100 2.41 -4.37 -1.70
C SER A 100 3.36 -5.49 -1.31
N GLN A 101 4.32 -5.83 -2.18
CA GLN A 101 5.25 -6.92 -1.91
C GLN A 101 6.18 -6.61 -0.72
N VAL A 102 6.71 -5.39 -0.64
CA VAL A 102 7.51 -4.93 0.52
C VAL A 102 6.67 -4.92 1.80
N TRP A 103 5.39 -4.59 1.69
CA TRP A 103 4.48 -4.60 2.82
C TRP A 103 4.13 -6.02 3.29
N ALA A 104 3.93 -6.96 2.37
CA ALA A 104 3.73 -8.37 2.69
C ALA A 104 4.88 -8.93 3.55
N GLU A 105 6.11 -8.53 3.25
CA GLU A 105 7.30 -8.88 4.03
C GLU A 105 7.35 -8.17 5.39
N ALA A 106 6.68 -7.04 5.58
CA ALA A 106 6.63 -6.31 6.85
C ALA A 106 5.65 -6.91 7.85
N CYS A 107 4.65 -7.67 7.38
CA CYS A 107 3.58 -8.24 8.22
C CYS A 107 3.85 -9.69 8.66
N TYR A 108 4.98 -10.28 8.24
CA TYR A 108 5.40 -11.65 8.55
C TYR A 108 6.60 -11.68 9.48
#